data_AF-A0A7W0I2H8-F1
#
_entry.id   AF-A0A7W0I2H8-F1
#
_cell.length_a   1.000
_cell.length_b   1.000
_cell.length_c   1.000
_cell.angle_alpha   90.00
_cell.angle_beta   90.00
_cell.angle_gamma   90.00
#
_symmetry.space_group_name_H-M   'P 1'
#
loop_
_entity.id
_entity.type
_entity.pdbx_description
1 polymer ?
#
loop_
_entity_poly.entity_id
_entity_poly.type
_entity_poly.pdbx_seq_one_letter_code
_entity_poly.pdbx_strand_id
1 'polypeptide(L)'
;MSEGAKLEDIYKLIKDLSWNNPEHVQRDAVKELSNLKDEDVILLAKQSNDLCSKPCWDNAAIVLKNIGYPANAMALPYLMEWFQDITWPGVRPIITTLKDIETKILIPHIKNASISAINENDDCWANGLVYLIKELNLDQADFNNDKLFWKLEKIADR
;
A
#
# COMPACT_ATOMS: atom_id res chain seq x y z
N MET A 1 -12.40 19.92 20.15
CA MET A 1 -11.21 19.69 19.30
C MET A 1 -10.41 18.63 20.03
N SER A 2 -10.42 17.38 19.58
CA SER A 2 -9.63 16.33 20.25
C SER A 2 -8.17 16.55 19.92
N GLU A 3 -7.29 16.57 20.93
CA GLU A 3 -5.85 16.44 20.73
C GLU A 3 -5.60 15.19 19.87
N GLY A 4 -4.98 15.36 18.71
CA GLY A 4 -4.45 14.23 17.95
C GLY A 4 -3.45 13.47 18.83
N ALA A 5 -3.31 12.16 18.62
CA ALA A 5 -2.27 11.39 19.27
C ALA A 5 -0.91 12.05 19.00
N LYS A 6 -0.04 12.14 20.01
CA LYS A 6 1.30 12.70 19.78
C LYS A 6 2.03 11.78 18.81
N LEU A 7 2.83 12.35 17.91
CA LEU A 7 3.57 11.59 16.89
C LEU A 7 4.41 10.45 17.48
N GLU A 8 4.98 10.66 18.66
CA GLU A 8 5.73 9.64 19.42
C GLU A 8 4.85 8.44 19.82
N ASP A 9 3.59 8.68 20.16
CA ASP A 9 2.62 7.63 20.51
C ASP A 9 2.28 6.81 19.25
N ILE A 10 2.09 7.47 18.11
CA ILE A 10 1.84 6.80 16.82
C ILE A 10 3.03 5.89 16.46
N TYR A 11 4.26 6.38 16.61
CA TYR A 11 5.47 5.60 16.30
C TYR A 11 5.62 4.38 17.20
N LYS A 12 5.27 4.50 18.49
CA LYS A 12 5.25 3.36 19.39
C LYS A 12 4.21 2.33 18.95
N LEU A 13 2.99 2.78 18.64
CA LEU A 13 1.93 1.89 18.17
C LEU A 13 2.31 1.18 16.87
N ILE A 14 2.98 1.85 15.93
CA ILE A 14 3.46 1.22 14.68
C ILE A 14 4.47 0.11 14.98
N LYS A 15 5.38 0.30 15.95
CA LYS A 15 6.30 -0.77 16.38
C LYS A 15 5.56 -1.93 17.03
N ASP A 16 4.48 -1.64 17.75
CA ASP A 16 3.64 -2.62 18.42
C ASP A 16 2.88 -3.54 17.43
N LEU A 17 2.74 -3.14 16.15
CA LEU A 17 2.20 -3.98 15.07
C LEU A 17 3.08 -5.18 14.70
N SER A 18 4.33 -5.23 15.12
CA SER A 18 5.23 -6.35 14.78
C SER A 18 4.69 -7.70 15.26
N TRP A 19 4.67 -8.72 14.39
CA TRP A 19 4.29 -10.08 14.79
C TRP A 19 5.22 -10.72 15.85
N ASN A 20 6.37 -10.08 16.11
CA ASN A 20 7.28 -10.49 17.19
C ASN A 20 6.76 -10.08 18.58
N ASN A 21 5.77 -9.19 18.66
CA ASN A 21 5.14 -8.80 19.92
C ASN A 21 4.04 -9.82 20.30
N PRO A 22 3.62 -9.87 21.56
CA PRO A 22 2.45 -10.65 21.96
C PRO A 22 1.21 -10.27 21.15
N GLU A 23 0.37 -11.26 20.79
CA GLU A 23 -0.82 -11.03 19.96
C GLU A 23 -1.75 -9.94 20.51
N HIS A 24 -1.90 -9.84 21.83
CA HIS A 24 -2.75 -8.80 22.44
C HIS A 24 -2.20 -7.38 22.19
N VAL A 25 -0.88 -7.21 22.23
CA VAL A 25 -0.21 -5.94 21.91
C VAL A 25 -0.46 -5.56 20.46
N GLN A 26 -0.32 -6.53 19.55
CA GLN A 26 -0.60 -6.31 18.12
C GLN A 26 -2.06 -5.91 17.90
N ARG A 27 -3.01 -6.62 18.52
CA ARG A 27 -4.46 -6.34 18.39
C ARG A 27 -4.81 -4.95 18.92
N ASP A 28 -4.25 -4.56 20.06
CA ASP A 28 -4.48 -3.24 20.65
C ASP A 28 -3.91 -2.14 19.72
N ALA A 29 -2.70 -2.33 19.20
CA ALA A 29 -2.10 -1.41 18.23
C ALA A 29 -2.93 -1.29 16.95
N VAL A 30 -3.41 -2.41 16.39
CA VAL A 30 -4.28 -2.40 15.20
C VAL A 30 -5.55 -1.61 15.48
N LYS A 31 -6.18 -1.81 16.65
CA LYS A 31 -7.41 -1.12 17.03
C LYS A 31 -7.19 0.39 17.16
N GLU A 32 -6.15 0.81 17.86
CA GLU A 32 -5.86 2.23 18.08
C GLU A 32 -5.49 2.94 16.76
N LEU A 33 -4.59 2.35 15.98
CA LEU A 33 -4.13 2.93 14.70
C LEU A 33 -5.23 2.94 13.63
N SER A 34 -6.27 2.11 13.74
CA SER A 34 -7.42 2.15 12.83
C SER A 34 -8.23 3.47 12.94
N ASN A 35 -7.94 4.31 13.95
CA ASN A 35 -8.53 5.64 14.10
C ASN A 35 -7.63 6.78 13.60
N LEU A 36 -6.47 6.48 13.00
CA LEU A 36 -5.62 7.49 12.38
C LEU A 36 -6.38 8.27 11.30
N LYS A 37 -5.97 9.53 11.11
CA LYS A 37 -6.59 10.45 10.17
C LYS A 37 -5.54 11.17 9.36
N ASP A 38 -5.98 11.75 8.25
CA ASP A 38 -5.21 12.68 7.44
C ASP A 38 -3.84 12.10 7.01
N GLU A 39 -2.78 12.88 7.19
CA GLU A 39 -1.43 12.54 6.72
C GLU A 39 -0.75 11.43 7.54
N ASP A 40 -1.19 11.18 8.78
CA ASP A 40 -0.60 10.14 9.63
C ASP A 40 -0.78 8.73 9.05
N VAL A 41 -1.82 8.53 8.23
CA VAL A 41 -2.08 7.25 7.55
C VAL A 41 -0.93 6.88 6.61
N ILE A 42 -0.18 7.86 6.09
CA ILE A 42 0.99 7.64 5.23
C ILE A 42 2.07 6.84 5.96
N LEU A 43 2.19 6.99 7.28
CA LEU A 43 3.21 6.32 8.09
C LEU A 43 3.10 4.79 8.03
N LEU A 44 1.88 4.27 7.86
CA LEU A 44 1.61 2.84 7.73
C LEU A 44 1.95 2.29 6.34
N ALA A 45 1.92 3.13 5.31
CA ALA A 45 2.13 2.72 3.93
C ALA A 45 3.61 2.82 3.50
N LYS A 46 4.40 3.72 4.09
CA LYS A 46 5.83 3.88 3.74
C LYS A 46 6.68 2.74 4.28
N GLN A 47 7.07 1.80 3.42
CA GLN A 47 7.89 0.63 3.77
C GLN A 47 9.39 0.96 3.91
N SER A 48 9.81 2.14 3.47
CA SER A 48 11.19 2.62 3.53
C SER A 48 11.55 3.33 4.85
N ASN A 49 10.66 3.32 5.85
CA ASN A 49 10.92 3.96 7.14
C ASN A 49 11.46 2.94 8.17
N ASP A 50 12.35 3.40 9.06
CA ASP A 50 12.89 2.58 10.17
C ASP A 50 11.83 2.27 11.26
N LEU A 51 10.60 2.76 11.08
CA LEU A 51 9.52 2.62 12.05
C LEU A 51 8.76 1.30 11.86
N CYS A 52 8.61 0.86 10.61
CA CYS A 52 7.84 -0.32 10.26
C CYS A 52 8.67 -1.26 9.36
N SER A 53 9.25 -2.30 9.95
CA SER A 53 10.01 -3.35 9.24
C SER A 53 9.11 -4.53 8.84
N LYS A 54 9.59 -5.45 8.00
CA LYS A 54 8.83 -6.62 7.49
C LYS A 54 7.84 -7.27 8.49
N PRO A 55 8.17 -7.47 9.78
CA PRO A 55 7.24 -8.00 10.78
C PRO A 55 5.98 -7.19 11.08
N CYS A 56 5.93 -5.88 10.80
CA CYS A 56 4.74 -5.06 11.03
C CYS A 56 3.81 -4.99 9.81
N TRP A 57 4.31 -5.26 8.60
CA TRP A 57 3.65 -4.89 7.34
C TRP A 57 2.27 -5.55 7.18
N ASP A 58 2.13 -6.82 7.59
CA ASP A 58 0.84 -7.52 7.51
C ASP A 58 -0.24 -6.83 8.38
N ASN A 59 0.11 -6.51 9.62
CA ASN A 59 -0.79 -5.79 10.52
C ASN A 59 -1.00 -4.33 10.08
N ALA A 60 0.01 -3.66 9.52
CA ALA A 60 -0.14 -2.33 8.95
C ALA A 60 -1.15 -2.32 7.78
N ALA A 61 -1.13 -3.36 6.94
CA ALA A 61 -2.11 -3.53 5.86
C ALA A 61 -3.53 -3.77 6.39
N ILE A 62 -3.68 -4.51 7.51
CA ILE A 62 -4.97 -4.67 8.21
C ILE A 62 -5.47 -3.32 8.72
N VAL A 63 -4.60 -2.49 9.32
CA VAL A 63 -4.99 -1.15 9.77
C VAL A 63 -5.45 -0.29 8.60
N LEU A 64 -4.69 -0.26 7.48
CA LEU A 64 -5.05 0.50 6.28
C LEU A 64 -6.39 0.05 5.68
N LYS A 65 -6.69 -1.25 5.77
CA LYS A 65 -8.00 -1.81 5.40
C LYS A 65 -9.11 -1.32 6.33
N ASN A 66 -8.89 -1.35 7.64
CA ASN A 66 -9.87 -0.92 8.64
C ASN A 66 -10.19 0.57 8.55
N ILE A 67 -9.17 1.40 8.26
CA ILE A 67 -9.36 2.84 8.00
C ILE A 67 -10.24 3.02 6.77
N GLY A 68 -9.96 2.28 5.69
CA GLY A 68 -10.76 2.26 4.48
C GLY A 68 -10.73 3.57 3.68
N TYR A 69 -11.23 3.50 2.44
CA TYR A 69 -11.42 4.69 1.60
C TYR A 69 -12.73 5.41 2.00
N PRO A 70 -12.77 6.77 2.02
CA PRO A 70 -11.74 7.72 1.58
C PRO A 70 -10.70 8.10 2.63
N ALA A 71 -10.79 7.61 3.87
CA ALA A 71 -9.91 8.03 4.96
C ALA A 71 -8.43 7.63 4.74
N ASN A 72 -8.16 6.57 3.98
CA ASN A 72 -6.81 6.14 3.63
C ASN A 72 -6.29 6.71 2.29
N ALA A 73 -6.98 7.68 1.67
CA ALA A 73 -6.64 8.16 0.32
C ALA A 73 -5.18 8.65 0.18
N MET A 74 -4.63 9.28 1.23
CA MET A 74 -3.24 9.76 1.20
C MET A 74 -2.20 8.64 1.15
N ALA A 75 -2.56 7.41 1.54
CA ALA A 75 -1.67 6.25 1.46
C ALA A 75 -1.59 5.64 0.06
N LEU A 76 -2.56 5.91 -0.84
CA LEU A 76 -2.66 5.23 -2.13
C LEU A 76 -1.39 5.31 -3.00
N PRO A 77 -0.69 6.45 -3.13
CA PRO A 77 0.56 6.49 -3.90
C PRO A 77 1.61 5.52 -3.35
N TYR A 78 1.77 5.45 -2.03
CA TYR A 78 2.76 4.61 -1.35
C TYR A 78 2.39 3.14 -1.38
N LEU A 79 1.09 2.81 -1.37
CA LEU A 79 0.63 1.43 -1.52
C LEU A 79 1.03 0.81 -2.86
N MET A 80 1.24 1.62 -3.91
CA MET A 80 1.71 1.11 -5.19
C MET A 80 3.17 0.61 -5.13
N GLU A 81 3.97 1.11 -4.18
CA GLU A 81 5.35 0.68 -3.95
C GLU A 81 5.42 -0.72 -3.31
N TRP A 82 4.35 -1.18 -2.65
CA TRP A 82 4.32 -2.53 -2.06
C TRP A 82 4.39 -3.65 -3.11
N PHE A 83 4.12 -3.31 -4.36
CA PHE A 83 4.17 -4.24 -5.49
C PHE A 83 5.58 -4.37 -6.08
N GLN A 84 6.60 -3.77 -5.47
CA GLN A 84 8.00 -4.10 -5.75
C GLN A 84 8.32 -5.57 -5.47
N ASP A 85 7.61 -6.19 -4.52
CA ASP A 85 7.71 -7.62 -4.23
C ASP A 85 6.36 -8.15 -3.73
N ILE A 86 5.67 -8.89 -4.59
CA ILE A 86 4.34 -9.47 -4.29
C ILE A 86 4.36 -10.50 -3.15
N THR A 87 5.55 -10.94 -2.71
CA THR A 87 5.73 -11.83 -1.55
C THR A 87 5.80 -11.08 -0.23
N TRP A 88 5.85 -9.74 -0.25
CA TRP A 88 5.83 -8.94 0.96
C TRP A 88 4.56 -9.21 1.79
N PRO A 89 4.70 -9.38 3.12
CA PRO A 89 3.54 -9.47 4.00
C PRO A 89 2.62 -8.27 3.83
N GLY A 90 1.32 -8.49 3.87
CA GLY A 90 0.32 -7.43 3.67
C GLY A 90 -0.04 -7.09 2.22
N VAL A 91 0.70 -7.52 1.19
CA VAL A 91 0.31 -7.28 -0.22
C VAL A 91 -1.11 -7.81 -0.52
N ARG A 92 -1.44 -9.02 -0.05
CA ARG A 92 -2.78 -9.61 -0.24
C ARG A 92 -3.89 -8.80 0.45
N PRO A 93 -3.76 -8.44 1.75
CA PRO A 93 -4.67 -7.50 2.38
C PRO A 93 -4.80 -6.17 1.63
N ILE A 94 -3.69 -5.58 1.16
CA ILE A 94 -3.72 -4.33 0.37
C ILE A 94 -4.52 -4.49 -0.92
N ILE A 95 -4.31 -5.56 -1.69
CA ILE A 95 -5.13 -5.83 -2.89
C ILE A 95 -6.62 -5.88 -2.54
N THR A 96 -6.97 -6.51 -1.41
CA THR A 96 -8.36 -6.56 -0.95
C THR A 96 -8.90 -5.16 -0.68
N THR A 97 -8.13 -4.32 0.01
CA THR A 97 -8.48 -2.91 0.24
C THR A 97 -8.64 -2.12 -1.06
N LEU A 98 -7.75 -2.33 -2.03
CA LEU A 98 -7.80 -1.62 -3.31
C LEU A 98 -9.02 -2.05 -4.16
N LYS A 99 -9.45 -3.31 -4.07
CA LYS A 99 -10.67 -3.80 -4.76
C LYS A 99 -11.95 -3.08 -4.34
N ASP A 100 -11.97 -2.49 -3.14
CA ASP A 100 -13.11 -1.73 -2.62
C ASP A 100 -13.13 -0.26 -3.11
N ILE A 101 -12.11 0.18 -3.86
CA ILE A 101 -11.96 1.56 -4.34
C ILE A 101 -12.31 1.63 -5.83
N GLU A 102 -13.02 2.68 -6.23
CA GLU A 102 -13.32 2.91 -7.65
C GLU A 102 -12.03 2.99 -8.47
N THR A 103 -11.95 2.20 -9.54
CA THR A 103 -10.75 2.07 -10.37
C THR A 103 -10.25 3.39 -10.95
N LYS A 104 -11.17 4.31 -11.28
CA LYS A 104 -10.84 5.68 -11.74
C LYS A 104 -9.96 6.47 -10.75
N ILE A 105 -10.05 6.16 -9.46
CA ILE A 105 -9.24 6.77 -8.39
C ILE A 105 -7.86 6.11 -8.36
N LEU A 106 -7.78 4.80 -8.58
CA LEU A 106 -6.54 4.03 -8.54
C LEU A 106 -5.65 4.23 -9.76
N ILE A 107 -6.26 4.35 -10.95
CA ILE A 107 -5.55 4.43 -12.23
C ILE A 107 -4.42 5.47 -12.22
N PRO A 108 -4.62 6.74 -11.80
CA PRO A 108 -3.52 7.71 -11.72
C PRO A 108 -2.33 7.25 -10.87
N HIS A 109 -2.59 6.58 -9.74
CA HIS A 109 -1.54 6.07 -8.86
C HIS A 109 -0.79 4.89 -9.48
N ILE A 110 -1.52 3.96 -10.10
CA ILE A 110 -0.94 2.83 -10.84
C ILE A 110 -0.08 3.33 -12.00
N LYS A 111 -0.55 4.35 -12.75
CA LYS A 111 0.22 4.95 -13.85
C LYS A 111 1.52 5.57 -13.36
N ASN A 112 1.48 6.33 -12.27
CA ASN A 112 2.67 6.96 -11.72
C ASN A 112 3.69 5.92 -11.27
N ALA A 113 3.26 4.89 -10.54
CA ALA A 113 4.13 3.79 -10.13
C ALA A 113 4.71 3.02 -11.33
N SER A 114 3.89 2.78 -12.37
CA SER A 114 4.35 2.14 -13.61
C SER A 114 5.44 2.96 -14.30
N ILE A 115 5.32 4.28 -14.32
CA ILE A 115 6.35 5.18 -14.87
C ILE A 115 7.65 5.04 -14.07
N SER A 116 7.57 5.02 -12.74
CA SER A 116 8.75 4.83 -11.88
C SER A 116 9.43 3.49 -12.14
N ALA A 117 8.69 2.39 -12.10
CA ALA A 117 9.22 1.04 -12.38
C ALA A 117 9.91 0.96 -13.76
N ILE A 118 9.30 1.58 -14.78
CA ILE A 118 9.89 1.64 -16.13
C ILE A 118 11.20 2.45 -16.15
N ASN A 119 11.22 3.63 -15.52
CA ASN A 119 12.39 4.51 -15.51
C ASN A 119 13.55 3.90 -14.71
N GLU A 120 13.24 3.18 -13.64
CA GLU A 120 14.22 2.48 -12.79
C GLU A 120 14.63 1.13 -13.39
N ASN A 121 13.94 0.68 -14.44
CA ASN A 121 14.11 -0.64 -15.05
C ASN A 121 14.01 -1.77 -13.99
N ASP A 122 13.04 -1.61 -13.07
CA ASP A 122 12.69 -2.54 -12.01
C ASP A 122 11.67 -3.54 -12.54
N ASP A 123 12.17 -4.72 -12.93
CA ASP A 123 11.40 -5.85 -13.45
C ASP A 123 10.50 -6.48 -12.39
N CYS A 124 10.96 -6.56 -11.14
CA CYS A 124 10.17 -7.06 -10.01
C CYS A 124 8.94 -6.18 -9.78
N TRP A 125 9.14 -4.86 -9.75
CA TRP A 125 8.04 -3.92 -9.55
C TRP A 125 7.09 -3.87 -10.75
N ALA A 126 7.63 -3.90 -11.98
CA ALA A 126 6.80 -3.99 -13.17
C ALA A 126 5.91 -5.24 -13.15
N ASN A 127 6.47 -6.40 -12.79
CA ASN A 127 5.73 -7.65 -12.62
C ASN A 127 4.63 -7.53 -11.55
N GLY A 128 4.94 -6.95 -10.39
CA GLY A 128 3.95 -6.78 -9.33
C GLY A 128 2.83 -5.82 -9.70
N LEU A 129 3.11 -4.74 -10.45
CA LEU A 129 2.08 -3.83 -10.95
C LEU A 129 1.20 -4.48 -12.03
N VAL A 130 1.78 -5.28 -12.93
CA VAL A 130 0.99 -6.09 -13.88
C VAL A 130 0.09 -7.08 -13.14
N TYR A 131 0.60 -7.71 -12.08
CA TYR A 131 -0.20 -8.59 -11.22
C TYR A 131 -1.36 -7.82 -10.55
N LEU A 132 -1.12 -6.64 -9.99
CA LEU A 132 -2.18 -5.79 -9.42
C LEU A 132 -3.25 -5.43 -10.45
N ILE A 133 -2.86 -5.01 -11.65
CA ILE A 133 -3.79 -4.65 -12.73
C ILE A 133 -4.73 -5.82 -13.06
N LYS A 134 -4.18 -7.04 -13.15
CA LYS A 134 -4.98 -8.27 -13.35
C LYS A 134 -5.91 -8.54 -12.17
N GLU A 135 -5.43 -8.40 -10.94
CA GLU A 135 -6.26 -8.57 -9.74
C GLU A 135 -7.43 -7.58 -9.67
N LEU A 136 -7.26 -6.37 -10.20
CA LEU A 136 -8.30 -5.35 -10.31
C LEU A 136 -9.22 -5.53 -11.53
N ASN A 137 -8.99 -6.57 -12.35
CA ASN A 137 -9.68 -6.81 -13.63
C ASN A 137 -9.60 -5.61 -14.59
N LEU A 138 -8.45 -4.94 -14.63
CA LEU A 138 -8.18 -3.82 -15.52
C LEU A 138 -7.44 -4.26 -16.77
N ASP A 139 -7.63 -3.52 -17.86
CA ASP A 139 -6.95 -3.74 -19.13
C ASP A 139 -6.47 -2.44 -19.79
N GLN A 140 -5.90 -2.54 -21.01
CA GLN A 140 -5.37 -1.38 -21.75
C GLN A 140 -6.40 -0.27 -21.99
N ALA A 141 -7.67 -0.60 -22.15
CA ALA A 141 -8.73 0.38 -22.40
C ALA A 141 -8.96 1.29 -21.19
N ASP A 142 -8.83 0.75 -19.97
CA ASP A 142 -8.92 1.52 -18.73
C ASP A 142 -7.83 2.59 -18.62
N PHE A 143 -6.68 2.36 -19.25
CA PHE A 143 -5.57 3.31 -19.33
C PHE A 143 -5.65 4.24 -20.55
N ASN A 144 -6.79 4.31 -21.23
CA ASN A 144 -7.01 5.07 -22.48
C ASN A 144 -6.10 4.61 -23.63
N ASN A 145 -5.77 3.31 -23.69
CA ASN A 145 -4.82 2.74 -24.66
C ASN A 145 -3.44 3.44 -24.64
N ASP A 146 -3.04 3.94 -23.47
CA ASP A 146 -1.71 4.48 -23.27
C ASP A 146 -0.68 3.37 -23.49
N LYS A 147 0.35 3.66 -24.30
CA LYS A 147 1.49 2.76 -24.53
C LYS A 147 2.23 2.41 -23.25
N LEU A 148 1.96 3.11 -22.14
CA LEU A 148 2.51 2.82 -20.82
C LEU A 148 2.33 1.36 -20.41
N PHE A 149 1.12 0.80 -20.52
CA PHE A 149 0.88 -0.57 -20.06
C PHE A 149 1.68 -1.59 -20.86
N TRP A 150 1.70 -1.45 -22.20
CA TRP A 150 2.55 -2.27 -23.06
C TRP A 150 4.05 -2.17 -22.71
N LYS A 151 4.54 -0.97 -22.34
CA LYS A 151 5.94 -0.82 -21.89
C LYS A 151 6.19 -1.53 -20.58
N LEU A 152 5.23 -1.47 -19.65
CA LEU A 152 5.30 -2.14 -18.35
C LEU A 152 5.36 -3.67 -18.53
N GLU A 153 4.46 -4.24 -19.33
CA GLU A 153 4.45 -5.68 -19.65
C GLU A 153 5.79 -6.12 -20.26
N LYS A 154 6.37 -5.33 -21.17
CA LYS A 154 7.69 -5.63 -21.75
C LYS A 154 8.86 -5.63 -20.78
N ILE A 155 8.75 -4.94 -19.66
CA ILE A 155 9.78 -4.96 -18.60
C ILE A 155 9.51 -6.15 -17.68
N ALA A 156 8.25 -6.43 -17.37
CA ALA A 156 7.82 -7.57 -16.57
C ALA A 156 8.22 -8.93 -17.19
N ASP A 157 8.18 -9.06 -18.52
CA ASP A 157 8.50 -10.31 -19.25
C ASP A 157 10.01 -10.60 -19.42
N ARG A 158 10.90 -9.85 -18.75
CA ARG A 158 12.36 -10.03 -18.85
C ARG A 158 12.88 -11.05 -17.86
#